data_AF-A0A7C9PJM1-F1
#
_entry.id   AF-A0A7C9PJM1-F1
#
_cell.length_a   1.000
_cell.length_b   1.000
_cell.length_c   1.000
_cell.angle_alpha   90.00
_cell.angle_beta   90.00
_cell.angle_gamma   90.00
#
_symmetry.space_group_name_H-M   'P 1'
#
loop_
_entity.id
_entity.type
_entity.pdbx_description
1 polymer ?
#
loop_
_entity_poly.entity_id
_entity_poly.type
_entity_poly.pdbx_seq_one_letter_code
_entity_poly.pdbx_strand_id
1 'polypeptide(L)'
;MAGVQGHRLALAVCAAGGLGSLPAAMLSMATLQEELAVLSQRAAGPWNLNFFCHRPPAADMERMECWRVRLAPYARELGLMGLAPPAGPARQPFGPEAAALVARYRPPVVSFHFGLPAAPLLQQVRESGAQVWSTATTVDEARWLAAQGVDAVIVQGLEAGGHRGHFLRPDLDLDGQAPLADLLPAVRQALAASHPGLPLIAAGGLSSPQDVAAVRAAGAVAAQVGTAYLLSAEADTSRVHRAALRAAAQQGPGATLTALTNVFSGRPARGLLNRLMREQGPLSPEAPAFPLAATALGPLRQAAEGLGRGDFTPLWSGENLEALREQPEGEGAAALTRWLAGQ
;
A
#
# COMPACT_ATOMS: atom_id res chain seq x y z
N MET A 1 2.59 4.89 -0.28
CA MET A 1 1.67 4.42 0.79
C MET A 1 0.51 5.42 0.94
N ALA A 2 -0.69 5.11 0.45
CA ALA A 2 -1.79 6.09 0.40
C ALA A 2 -2.25 6.53 1.80
N GLY A 3 -2.45 7.84 1.99
CA GLY A 3 -2.93 8.43 3.25
C GLY A 3 -1.88 8.64 4.34
N VAL A 4 -0.60 8.35 4.06
CA VAL A 4 0.52 8.56 5.00
C VAL A 4 1.73 9.24 4.36
N GLN A 5 1.64 9.65 3.09
CA GLN A 5 2.70 10.40 2.41
C GLN A 5 2.17 11.15 1.18
N GLY A 6 2.90 12.19 0.78
CA GLY A 6 2.82 12.86 -0.54
C GLY A 6 4.20 13.09 -1.17
N HIS A 7 4.32 14.18 -1.92
CA HIS A 7 5.54 14.57 -2.64
C HIS A 7 6.73 14.79 -1.72
N ARG A 8 6.54 15.25 -0.47
CA ARG A 8 7.65 15.53 0.47
C ARG A 8 8.52 14.29 0.68
N LEU A 9 7.89 13.15 0.99
CA LEU A 9 8.58 11.88 1.17
C LEU A 9 9.21 11.39 -0.14
N ALA A 10 8.47 11.48 -1.25
CA ALA A 10 8.97 11.07 -2.55
C ALA A 10 10.23 11.87 -2.96
N LEU A 11 10.21 13.19 -2.80
CA LEU A 11 11.34 14.07 -3.10
C LEU A 11 12.56 13.75 -2.23
N ALA A 12 12.37 13.47 -0.94
CA ALA A 12 13.47 13.10 -0.04
C ALA A 12 14.16 11.80 -0.48
N VAL A 13 13.38 10.80 -0.90
CA VAL A 13 13.90 9.53 -1.44
C VAL A 13 14.63 9.76 -2.78
N CYS A 14 14.06 10.54 -3.70
CA CYS A 14 14.69 10.91 -4.97
C CYS A 14 16.04 11.63 -4.73
N ALA A 15 16.08 12.59 -3.80
CA ALA A 15 17.31 13.33 -3.46
C ALA A 15 18.43 12.44 -2.87
N ALA A 16 18.09 11.27 -2.35
CA ALA A 16 19.04 10.26 -1.88
C ALA A 16 19.44 9.24 -2.97
N GLY A 17 18.94 9.38 -4.20
CA GLY A 17 19.21 8.47 -5.32
C GLY A 17 18.26 7.27 -5.41
N GLY A 18 17.23 7.21 -4.56
CA GLY A 18 16.16 6.21 -4.64
C GLY A 18 15.04 6.59 -5.61
N LEU A 19 14.05 5.71 -5.77
CA LEU A 19 12.84 5.97 -6.54
C LEU A 19 11.69 6.41 -5.61
N GLY A 20 11.54 7.71 -5.40
CA GLY A 20 10.43 8.28 -4.66
C GLY A 20 9.08 7.95 -5.31
N SER A 21 8.04 7.68 -4.51
CA SER A 21 6.73 7.26 -5.01
C SER A 21 5.59 8.14 -4.49
N LEU A 22 4.68 8.57 -5.36
CA LEU A 22 3.45 9.28 -4.99
C LEU A 22 2.23 8.33 -5.08
N PRO A 23 1.51 8.07 -3.99
CA PRO A 23 0.28 7.27 -4.03
C PRO A 23 -0.94 8.13 -4.39
N ALA A 24 -1.55 7.88 -5.55
CA ALA A 24 -2.67 8.66 -6.06
C ALA A 24 -4.06 8.11 -5.67
N ALA A 25 -4.15 6.88 -5.16
CA ALA A 25 -5.41 6.16 -4.97
C ALA A 25 -6.44 6.83 -4.02
N MET A 26 -6.04 7.81 -3.23
CA MET A 26 -6.92 8.55 -2.30
C MET A 26 -6.92 10.07 -2.57
N LEU A 27 -6.24 10.52 -3.62
CA LEU A 27 -6.15 11.94 -3.95
C LEU A 27 -7.32 12.34 -4.86
N SER A 28 -7.88 13.53 -4.63
CA SER A 28 -8.72 14.17 -5.65
C SER A 28 -7.87 14.50 -6.87
N MET A 29 -8.48 14.65 -8.06
CA MET A 29 -7.72 15.05 -9.25
C MET A 29 -7.05 16.43 -9.10
N ALA A 30 -7.67 17.36 -8.37
CA ALA A 30 -7.08 18.65 -8.06
C ALA A 30 -5.81 18.51 -7.20
N THR A 31 -5.90 17.76 -6.09
CA THR A 31 -4.75 17.49 -5.22
C THR A 31 -3.65 16.71 -5.95
N LEU A 32 -4.03 15.73 -6.79
CA LEU A 32 -3.07 14.99 -7.61
C LEU A 32 -2.33 15.93 -8.57
N GLN A 33 -3.04 16.86 -9.21
CA GLN A 33 -2.40 17.84 -10.08
C GLN A 33 -1.39 18.72 -9.34
N GLU A 34 -1.70 19.16 -8.12
CA GLU A 34 -0.78 19.93 -7.26
C GLU A 34 0.47 19.11 -6.91
N GLU A 35 0.29 17.88 -6.45
CA GLU A 35 1.38 16.96 -6.11
C GLU A 35 2.31 16.69 -7.31
N LEU A 36 1.74 16.45 -8.49
CA LEU A 36 2.49 16.22 -9.73
C LEU A 36 3.23 17.46 -10.22
N ALA A 37 2.64 18.64 -10.08
CA ALA A 37 3.32 19.90 -10.41
C ALA A 37 4.59 20.08 -9.57
N VAL A 38 4.52 19.75 -8.28
CA VAL A 38 5.70 19.83 -7.40
C VAL A 38 6.74 18.78 -7.75
N LEU A 39 6.34 17.52 -7.96
CA LEU A 39 7.28 16.43 -8.29
C LEU A 39 7.99 16.64 -9.63
N SER A 40 7.25 17.00 -10.68
CA SER A 40 7.82 17.22 -12.01
C SER A 40 8.85 18.35 -12.04
N GLN A 41 8.75 19.33 -11.14
CA GLN A 41 9.68 20.46 -11.06
C GLN A 41 10.86 20.20 -10.12
N ARG A 42 10.68 19.40 -9.06
CA ARG A 42 11.63 19.33 -7.94
C ARG A 42 12.30 17.98 -7.75
N ALA A 43 11.83 16.91 -8.37
CA ALA A 43 12.41 15.59 -8.19
C ALA A 43 13.83 15.54 -8.75
N ALA A 44 14.78 15.12 -7.92
CA ALA A 44 16.14 14.79 -8.35
C ALA A 44 16.16 13.33 -8.83
N GLY A 45 16.06 13.10 -10.14
CA GLY A 45 16.00 11.76 -10.72
C GLY A 45 14.58 11.21 -10.92
N PRO A 46 14.43 9.92 -11.23
CA PRO A 46 13.14 9.33 -11.54
C PRO A 46 12.25 9.24 -10.30
N TRP A 47 10.94 9.20 -10.53
CA TRP A 47 9.91 9.03 -9.51
C TRP A 47 8.78 8.15 -10.06
N ASN A 48 8.00 7.58 -9.14
CA ASN A 48 6.91 6.65 -9.43
C ASN A 48 5.56 7.27 -9.05
N LEU A 49 4.56 7.10 -9.91
CA LEU A 49 3.17 7.44 -9.63
C LEU A 49 2.35 6.16 -9.48
N ASN A 50 1.75 5.95 -8.31
CA ASN A 50 1.03 4.72 -7.99
C ASN A 50 -0.50 4.90 -8.04
N PHE A 51 -1.20 3.97 -8.71
CA PHE A 51 -2.66 3.90 -8.75
C PHE A 51 -3.19 2.53 -8.34
N PHE A 52 -4.46 2.50 -7.91
CA PHE A 52 -5.24 1.27 -7.82
C PHE A 52 -5.95 1.00 -9.15
N CYS A 53 -6.12 -0.26 -9.52
CA CYS A 53 -6.87 -0.68 -10.71
C CYS A 53 -7.89 -1.79 -10.40
N HIS A 54 -8.36 -1.84 -9.15
CA HIS A 54 -9.43 -2.73 -8.72
C HIS A 54 -10.72 -2.51 -9.53
N ARG A 55 -11.50 -3.59 -9.68
CA ARG A 55 -12.85 -3.50 -10.23
C ARG A 55 -13.79 -2.92 -9.17
N PRO A 56 -14.53 -1.83 -9.45
CA PRO A 56 -15.54 -1.32 -8.54
C PRO A 56 -16.61 -2.40 -8.26
N PRO A 57 -16.98 -2.64 -7.00
CA PRO A 57 -18.04 -3.58 -6.67
C PRO A 57 -19.40 -2.98 -7.04
N ALA A 58 -20.40 -3.84 -7.26
CA ALA A 58 -21.79 -3.41 -7.24
C ALA A 58 -22.15 -2.93 -5.82
N ALA A 59 -23.00 -1.91 -5.72
CA ALA A 59 -23.51 -1.47 -4.43
C ALA A 59 -24.38 -2.58 -3.81
N ASP A 60 -24.05 -2.99 -2.59
CA ASP A 60 -24.81 -3.96 -1.80
C ASP A 60 -25.31 -3.23 -0.55
N MET A 61 -26.47 -2.57 -0.69
CA MET A 61 -27.03 -1.71 0.36
C MET A 61 -27.42 -2.50 1.60
N GLU A 62 -27.87 -3.74 1.44
CA GLU A 62 -28.22 -4.62 2.56
C GLU A 62 -26.98 -4.98 3.38
N ARG A 63 -25.89 -5.42 2.73
CA ARG A 63 -24.63 -5.71 3.41
C ARG A 63 -24.03 -4.47 4.07
N MET A 64 -24.11 -3.32 3.42
CA MET A 64 -23.65 -2.05 4.00
C MET A 64 -24.44 -1.68 5.25
N GLU A 65 -25.76 -1.89 5.24
CA GLU A 65 -26.61 -1.65 6.41
C GLU A 65 -26.35 -2.65 7.54
N CYS A 66 -26.20 -3.94 7.24
CA CYS A 66 -25.80 -4.94 8.23
C CYS A 66 -24.45 -4.60 8.87
N TRP A 67 -23.49 -4.13 8.07
CA TRP A 67 -22.19 -3.66 8.58
C TRP A 67 -22.34 -2.44 9.49
N ARG A 68 -23.20 -1.49 9.14
CA ARG A 68 -23.51 -0.32 9.96
C ARG A 68 -24.14 -0.71 11.31
N VAL A 69 -25.10 -1.64 11.30
CA VAL A 69 -25.75 -2.17 12.51
C VAL A 69 -24.73 -2.88 13.40
N ARG A 70 -23.86 -3.69 12.83
CA ARG A 70 -22.78 -4.39 13.54
C ARG A 70 -21.80 -3.43 14.21
N LEU A 71 -21.54 -2.26 13.61
CA LEU A 71 -20.66 -1.23 14.15
C LEU A 71 -21.34 -0.27 15.14
N ALA A 72 -22.68 -0.27 15.23
CA ALA A 72 -23.44 0.65 16.07
C ALA A 72 -23.09 0.60 17.58
N PRO A 73 -22.74 -0.55 18.19
CA PRO A 73 -22.29 -0.57 19.59
C PRO A 73 -21.06 0.31 19.85
N TYR A 74 -20.10 0.36 18.93
CA TYR A 74 -18.92 1.21 19.04
C TYR A 74 -19.27 2.70 18.96
N ALA A 75 -20.22 3.04 18.08
CA ALA A 75 -20.69 4.41 17.95
C ALA A 75 -21.30 4.89 19.28
N ARG A 76 -22.11 4.05 19.94
CA ARG A 76 -22.70 4.36 21.25
C ARG A 76 -21.64 4.52 22.35
N GLU A 77 -20.62 3.66 22.39
CA GLU A 77 -19.51 3.79 23.34
C GLU A 77 -18.77 5.13 23.19
N LEU A 78 -18.58 5.59 21.95
CA LEU A 78 -17.90 6.84 21.64
C LEU A 78 -18.83 8.07 21.70
N GLY A 79 -20.09 7.91 22.13
CA GLY A 79 -21.06 9.01 22.24
C GLY A 79 -21.55 9.55 20.90
N LEU A 80 -21.43 8.79 19.82
CA LEU A 80 -21.90 9.18 18.49
C LEU A 80 -23.40 8.86 18.34
N MET A 81 -24.17 9.82 17.81
CA MET A 81 -25.61 9.65 17.55
C MET A 81 -25.91 8.70 16.37
N GLY A 82 -24.88 8.30 15.62
CA GLY A 82 -24.97 7.37 14.51
C GLY A 82 -23.69 7.36 13.69
N LEU A 83 -23.63 6.46 12.72
CA LEU A 83 -22.59 6.47 11.69
C LEU A 83 -23.16 7.23 10.50
N ALA A 84 -22.59 8.40 10.21
CA ALA A 84 -22.99 9.22 9.08
C ALA A 84 -22.86 8.45 7.75
N PRO A 85 -23.66 8.77 6.73
CA PRO A 85 -23.43 8.27 5.37
C PRO A 85 -22.02 8.67 4.88
N PRO A 86 -21.46 7.94 3.89
CA PRO A 86 -20.08 8.15 3.46
C PRO A 86 -19.78 9.62 3.13
N ALA A 87 -18.79 10.20 3.81
CA ALA A 87 -18.20 11.47 3.41
C ALA A 87 -16.67 11.31 3.39
N GLY A 88 -16.11 11.35 2.19
CA GLY A 88 -14.67 11.28 1.94
C GLY A 88 -14.38 10.86 0.49
N PRO A 89 -13.21 11.22 -0.08
CA PRO A 89 -12.82 10.74 -1.40
C PRO A 89 -12.80 9.21 -1.37
N ALA A 90 -13.68 8.59 -2.13
CA ALA A 90 -13.66 7.15 -2.34
C ALA A 90 -12.33 6.75 -2.97
N ARG A 91 -11.80 5.57 -2.65
CA ARG A 91 -10.65 5.01 -3.37
C ARG A 91 -11.09 4.75 -4.80
N GLN A 92 -10.68 5.62 -5.72
CA GLN A 92 -11.07 5.49 -7.13
C GLN A 92 -10.03 4.66 -7.87
N PRO A 93 -10.46 3.71 -8.72
CA PRO A 93 -9.54 3.06 -9.64
C PRO A 93 -9.03 4.05 -10.68
N PHE A 94 -7.92 3.71 -11.33
CA PHE A 94 -7.36 4.47 -12.44
C PHE A 94 -8.39 4.65 -13.55
N GLY A 95 -8.64 5.89 -13.93
CA GLY A 95 -9.65 6.27 -14.92
C GLY A 95 -9.16 7.36 -15.88
N PRO A 96 -10.02 7.83 -16.80
CA PRO A 96 -9.64 8.76 -17.86
C PRO A 96 -9.01 10.07 -17.38
N GLU A 97 -9.51 10.65 -16.29
CA GLU A 97 -8.97 11.90 -15.73
C GLU A 97 -7.53 11.72 -15.20
N ALA A 98 -7.28 10.61 -14.51
CA ALA A 98 -5.94 10.26 -14.05
C ALA A 98 -4.99 9.96 -15.23
N ALA A 99 -5.49 9.31 -16.29
CA ALA A 99 -4.72 9.05 -17.50
C ALA A 99 -4.35 10.35 -18.24
N ALA A 100 -5.24 11.34 -18.27
CA ALA A 100 -4.93 12.66 -18.82
C ALA A 100 -3.81 13.37 -18.03
N LEU A 101 -3.78 13.23 -16.69
CA LEU A 101 -2.69 13.75 -15.87
C LEU A 101 -1.38 12.99 -16.12
N VAL A 102 -1.42 11.67 -16.29
CA VAL A 102 -0.23 10.88 -16.68
C VAL A 102 0.32 11.36 -18.03
N ALA A 103 -0.54 11.55 -19.03
CA ALA A 103 -0.13 12.05 -20.34
C ALA A 103 0.48 13.46 -20.26
N ARG A 104 -0.06 14.33 -19.40
CA ARG A 104 0.42 15.71 -19.20
C ARG A 104 1.77 15.77 -18.48
N TYR A 105 1.92 15.04 -17.38
CA TYR A 105 3.10 15.14 -16.50
C TYR A 105 4.19 14.11 -16.82
N ARG A 106 3.88 13.08 -17.62
CA ARG A 106 4.80 12.03 -18.10
C ARG A 106 5.70 11.47 -16.97
N PRO A 107 5.12 10.89 -15.91
CA PRO A 107 5.89 10.24 -14.84
C PRO A 107 6.85 9.20 -15.43
N PRO A 108 8.10 9.10 -14.93
CA PRO A 108 9.04 8.08 -15.39
C PRO A 108 8.56 6.65 -15.16
N VAL A 109 7.85 6.42 -14.06
CA VAL A 109 7.25 5.13 -13.70
C VAL A 109 5.80 5.34 -13.29
N VAL A 110 4.89 4.50 -13.80
CA VAL A 110 3.53 4.34 -13.29
C VAL A 110 3.38 2.92 -12.76
N SER A 111 3.07 2.82 -11.47
CA SER A 111 2.83 1.53 -10.83
C SER A 111 1.36 1.30 -10.53
N PHE A 112 0.91 0.07 -10.70
CA PHE A 112 -0.45 -0.36 -10.41
C PHE A 112 -0.48 -1.37 -9.27
N HIS A 113 -1.49 -1.23 -8.42
CA HIS A 113 -1.87 -2.24 -7.44
C HIS A 113 -3.23 -2.82 -7.82
N PHE A 114 -3.41 -4.12 -7.59
CA PHE A 114 -4.59 -4.91 -7.97
C PHE A 114 -4.72 -5.22 -9.47
N GLY A 115 -3.59 -5.48 -10.14
CA GLY A 115 -3.55 -5.86 -11.56
C GLY A 115 -3.14 -4.72 -12.49
N LEU A 116 -3.86 -4.55 -13.60
CA LEU A 116 -3.65 -3.47 -14.57
C LEU A 116 -4.99 -2.82 -14.94
N PRO A 117 -5.00 -1.55 -15.38
CA PRO A 117 -6.22 -0.91 -15.88
C PRO A 117 -6.66 -1.52 -17.22
N ALA A 118 -7.85 -1.12 -17.69
CA ALA A 118 -8.36 -1.51 -19.00
C ALA A 118 -7.38 -1.14 -20.13
N ALA A 119 -7.30 -1.96 -21.18
CA ALA A 119 -6.31 -1.84 -22.24
C ALA A 119 -6.18 -0.43 -22.86
N PRO A 120 -7.27 0.32 -23.15
CA PRO A 120 -7.14 1.69 -23.67
C PRO A 120 -6.45 2.65 -22.70
N LEU A 121 -6.71 2.52 -21.39
CA LEU A 121 -6.06 3.33 -20.36
C LEU A 121 -4.60 2.93 -20.18
N LEU A 122 -4.30 1.63 -20.22
CA LEU A 122 -2.92 1.13 -20.16
C LEU A 122 -2.10 1.63 -21.35
N GLN A 123 -2.70 1.66 -22.54
CA GLN A 123 -2.05 2.16 -23.75
C GLN A 123 -1.70 3.64 -23.64
N GLN A 124 -2.58 4.48 -23.07
CA GLN A 124 -2.29 5.89 -22.82
C GLN A 124 -1.10 6.09 -21.87
N VAL A 125 -0.96 5.21 -20.86
CA VAL A 125 0.21 5.24 -19.96
C VAL A 125 1.49 4.89 -20.71
N ARG A 126 1.46 3.89 -21.60
CA ARG A 126 2.62 3.55 -22.44
C ARG A 126 3.01 4.69 -23.38
N GLU A 127 2.02 5.35 -23.98
CA GLU A 127 2.22 6.50 -24.88
C GLU A 127 2.80 7.73 -24.15
N SER A 128 2.60 7.84 -22.83
CA SER A 128 3.28 8.88 -22.04
C SER A 128 4.79 8.65 -21.93
N GLY A 129 5.28 7.45 -22.24
CA GLY A 129 6.68 7.03 -22.11
C GLY A 129 7.04 6.50 -20.71
N ALA A 130 6.05 6.26 -19.86
CA ALA A 130 6.27 5.72 -18.52
C ALA A 130 6.57 4.22 -18.58
N GLN A 131 7.46 3.75 -17.70
CA GLN A 131 7.50 2.33 -17.39
C GLN A 131 6.24 1.93 -16.62
N VAL A 132 5.65 0.79 -16.97
CA VAL A 132 4.49 0.21 -16.30
C VAL A 132 4.94 -0.88 -15.34
N TRP A 133 4.76 -0.65 -14.05
CA TRP A 133 5.04 -1.65 -13.02
C TRP A 133 3.73 -2.14 -12.39
N SER A 134 3.68 -3.37 -11.91
CA SER A 134 2.51 -3.86 -11.18
C SER A 134 2.85 -4.93 -10.15
N THR A 135 2.01 -5.06 -9.13
CA THR A 135 2.18 -6.01 -8.03
C THR A 135 1.65 -7.40 -8.38
N ALA A 136 2.46 -8.43 -8.12
CA ALA A 136 2.03 -9.83 -8.05
C ALA A 136 2.27 -10.38 -6.65
N THR A 137 1.34 -11.22 -6.18
CA THR A 137 1.41 -11.93 -4.90
C THR A 137 1.50 -13.45 -5.07
N THR A 138 1.35 -13.94 -6.30
CA THR A 138 1.45 -15.34 -6.68
C THR A 138 2.25 -15.48 -7.98
N VAL A 139 2.70 -16.71 -8.27
CA VAL A 139 3.36 -17.04 -9.54
C VAL A 139 2.45 -16.79 -10.75
N ASP A 140 1.15 -17.13 -10.64
CA ASP A 140 0.20 -16.98 -11.73
C ASP A 140 -0.07 -15.51 -12.06
N GLU A 141 -0.12 -14.65 -11.04
CA GLU A 141 -0.21 -13.19 -11.23
C GLU A 141 1.03 -12.63 -11.93
N ALA A 142 2.22 -13.08 -11.55
CA ALA A 142 3.46 -12.64 -12.18
C ALA A 142 3.52 -13.08 -13.67
N ARG A 143 3.10 -14.31 -13.98
CA ARG A 143 2.96 -14.78 -15.37
C ARG A 143 1.95 -13.97 -16.16
N TRP A 144 0.81 -13.65 -15.55
CA TRP A 144 -0.21 -12.82 -16.17
C TRP A 144 0.33 -11.44 -16.50
N LEU A 145 1.00 -10.77 -15.54
CA LEU A 145 1.60 -9.45 -15.76
C LEU A 145 2.68 -9.47 -16.84
N ALA A 146 3.55 -10.48 -16.83
CA ALA A 146 4.56 -10.67 -17.86
C ALA A 146 3.93 -10.80 -19.26
N ALA A 147 2.88 -11.60 -19.39
CA ALA A 147 2.12 -11.75 -20.63
C ALA A 147 1.40 -10.46 -21.08
N GLN A 148 1.07 -9.56 -20.15
CA GLN A 148 0.55 -8.23 -20.49
C GLN A 148 1.65 -7.25 -20.92
N GLY A 149 2.94 -7.60 -20.77
CA GLY A 149 4.08 -6.76 -21.16
C GLY A 149 4.30 -5.60 -20.20
N VAL A 150 4.28 -5.84 -18.89
CA VAL A 150 4.77 -4.85 -17.90
C VAL A 150 6.29 -4.74 -17.98
N ASP A 151 6.83 -3.59 -17.56
CA ASP A 151 8.27 -3.33 -17.56
C ASP A 151 8.96 -3.84 -16.29
N ALA A 152 8.21 -4.07 -15.20
CA ALA A 152 8.70 -4.75 -14.00
C ALA A 152 7.53 -5.35 -13.18
N VAL A 153 7.83 -6.40 -12.40
CA VAL A 153 6.90 -7.00 -11.46
C VAL A 153 7.35 -6.74 -10.03
N ILE A 154 6.46 -6.14 -9.23
CA ILE A 154 6.64 -5.99 -7.78
C ILE A 154 6.15 -7.29 -7.12
N VAL A 155 7.07 -8.11 -6.64
CA VAL A 155 6.78 -9.37 -5.95
C VAL A 155 6.52 -9.07 -4.49
N GLN A 156 5.26 -9.16 -4.06
CA GLN A 156 4.83 -8.77 -2.72
C GLN A 156 4.62 -10.00 -1.84
N GLY A 157 5.55 -10.25 -0.91
CA GLY A 157 5.43 -11.31 0.10
C GLY A 157 4.37 -10.99 1.17
N LEU A 158 3.94 -12.01 1.93
CA LEU A 158 2.92 -11.90 2.98
C LEU A 158 3.29 -10.93 4.12
N GLU A 159 4.57 -10.67 4.30
CA GLU A 159 5.14 -9.77 5.32
C GLU A 159 4.83 -8.30 5.04
N ALA A 160 4.41 -7.96 3.81
CA ALA A 160 4.17 -6.58 3.41
C ALA A 160 2.99 -5.93 4.16
N GLY A 161 3.20 -4.67 4.56
CA GLY A 161 2.17 -3.82 5.15
C GLY A 161 1.16 -3.29 4.14
N GLY A 162 -0.05 -2.96 4.61
CA GLY A 162 -1.11 -2.46 3.75
C GLY A 162 -1.74 -3.55 2.88
N HIS A 163 -2.45 -3.16 1.83
CA HIS A 163 -3.24 -4.07 1.00
C HIS A 163 -2.39 -5.17 0.34
N ARG A 164 -2.99 -6.37 0.26
CA ARG A 164 -2.51 -7.46 -0.60
C ARG A 164 -2.87 -7.13 -2.04
N GLY A 165 -1.88 -7.11 -2.94
CA GLY A 165 -2.04 -6.66 -4.33
C GLY A 165 -2.65 -7.66 -5.29
N HIS A 166 -3.10 -8.81 -4.80
CA HIS A 166 -3.64 -9.91 -5.61
C HIS A 166 -4.86 -9.46 -6.44
N PHE A 167 -5.13 -10.16 -7.54
CA PHE A 167 -6.19 -9.77 -8.49
C PHE A 167 -6.76 -10.92 -9.33
N LEU A 168 -6.10 -12.09 -9.39
CA LEU A 168 -6.63 -13.23 -10.14
C LEU A 168 -7.63 -14.08 -9.34
N ARG A 169 -7.59 -13.98 -8.01
CA ARG A 169 -8.46 -14.70 -7.08
C ARG A 169 -9.41 -13.75 -6.35
N PRO A 170 -10.56 -14.24 -5.86
CA PRO A 170 -11.43 -13.47 -4.98
C PRO A 170 -10.70 -12.94 -3.74
N ASP A 171 -11.16 -11.80 -3.20
CA ASP A 171 -10.43 -11.07 -2.15
C ASP A 171 -10.14 -11.87 -0.87
N LEU A 172 -10.98 -12.84 -0.51
CA LEU A 172 -10.79 -13.69 0.68
C LEU A 172 -10.13 -15.04 0.37
N ASP A 173 -9.83 -15.32 -0.90
CA ASP A 173 -9.01 -16.46 -1.31
C ASP A 173 -7.55 -16.01 -1.34
N LEU A 174 -6.83 -16.34 -0.25
CA LEU A 174 -5.42 -16.01 -0.08
C LEU A 174 -4.48 -17.12 -0.58
N ASP A 175 -5.01 -18.18 -1.21
CA ASP A 175 -4.23 -19.33 -1.62
C ASP A 175 -3.16 -18.96 -2.66
N GLY A 176 -2.00 -19.58 -2.52
CA GLY A 176 -0.85 -19.36 -3.40
C GLY A 176 -0.03 -18.10 -3.08
N GLN A 177 -0.46 -17.27 -2.12
CA GLN A 177 0.39 -16.23 -1.55
C GLN A 177 1.39 -16.85 -0.57
N ALA A 178 2.61 -16.34 -0.54
CA ALA A 178 3.70 -16.91 0.25
C ALA A 178 4.60 -15.82 0.88
N PRO A 179 5.42 -16.16 1.88
CA PRO A 179 6.51 -15.31 2.34
C PRO A 179 7.42 -14.87 1.18
N LEU A 180 8.00 -13.69 1.26
CA LEU A 180 8.81 -13.11 0.17
C LEU A 180 9.99 -14.02 -0.21
N ALA A 181 10.60 -14.66 0.80
CA ALA A 181 11.74 -15.56 0.63
C ALA A 181 11.41 -16.78 -0.26
N ASP A 182 10.15 -17.22 -0.27
CA ASP A 182 9.68 -18.35 -1.09
C ASP A 182 9.11 -17.86 -2.43
N LEU A 183 8.35 -16.76 -2.40
CA LEU A 183 7.65 -16.24 -3.58
C LEU A 183 8.62 -15.70 -4.64
N LEU A 184 9.65 -14.95 -4.23
CA LEU A 184 10.61 -14.34 -5.15
C LEU A 184 11.35 -15.39 -6.02
N PRO A 185 11.99 -16.43 -5.46
CA PRO A 185 12.63 -17.45 -6.27
C PRO A 185 11.64 -18.25 -7.13
N ALA A 186 10.42 -18.52 -6.63
CA ALA A 186 9.39 -19.21 -7.39
C ALA A 186 8.93 -18.40 -8.62
N VAL A 187 8.69 -17.09 -8.47
CA VAL A 187 8.36 -16.19 -9.58
C VAL A 187 9.51 -16.12 -10.59
N ARG A 188 10.75 -15.95 -10.10
CA ARG A 188 11.94 -15.91 -10.97
C ARG A 188 12.07 -17.18 -11.80
N GLN A 189 11.94 -18.34 -11.17
CA GLN A 189 11.99 -19.64 -11.86
C GLN A 189 10.86 -19.77 -12.89
N ALA A 190 9.64 -19.37 -12.53
CA ALA A 190 8.48 -19.48 -13.41
C ALA A 190 8.56 -18.58 -14.66
N LEU A 191 9.29 -17.46 -14.59
CA LEU A 191 9.48 -16.51 -15.68
C LEU A 191 10.78 -16.73 -16.47
N ALA A 192 11.73 -17.53 -15.95
CA ALA A 192 13.06 -17.68 -16.55
C ALA A 192 13.04 -18.11 -18.02
N ALA A 193 12.11 -18.98 -18.43
CA ALA A 193 12.02 -19.47 -19.80
C ALA A 193 11.30 -18.51 -20.75
N SER A 194 10.29 -17.76 -20.26
CA SER A 194 9.42 -16.94 -21.10
C SER A 194 9.80 -15.45 -21.10
N HIS A 195 10.35 -14.96 -19.99
CA HIS A 195 10.68 -13.55 -19.76
C HIS A 195 11.97 -13.42 -18.91
N PRO A 196 13.13 -13.99 -19.36
CA PRO A 196 14.37 -14.04 -18.57
C PRO A 196 14.92 -12.67 -18.13
N GLY A 197 14.58 -11.61 -18.85
CA GLY A 197 15.04 -10.24 -18.56
C GLY A 197 14.05 -9.38 -17.78
N LEU A 198 12.86 -9.88 -17.42
CA LEU A 198 11.84 -9.06 -16.76
C LEU A 198 12.29 -8.73 -15.32
N PRO A 199 12.50 -7.44 -14.98
CA PRO A 199 12.94 -7.04 -13.65
C PRO A 199 11.94 -7.39 -12.56
N LEU A 200 12.45 -7.97 -11.47
CA LEU A 200 11.67 -8.27 -10.26
C LEU A 200 12.06 -7.32 -9.13
N ILE A 201 11.06 -6.70 -8.51
CA ILE A 201 11.22 -5.79 -7.37
C ILE A 201 10.64 -6.48 -6.14
N ALA A 202 11.46 -6.71 -5.12
CA ALA A 202 11.03 -7.42 -3.91
C ALA A 202 10.32 -6.47 -2.94
N ALA A 203 9.18 -6.87 -2.39
CA ALA A 203 8.40 -6.05 -1.45
C ALA A 203 7.86 -6.90 -0.28
N GLY A 204 8.01 -6.39 0.93
CA GLY A 204 7.48 -7.01 2.17
C GLY A 204 8.57 -7.42 3.15
N GLY A 205 8.42 -7.04 4.42
CA GLY A 205 9.38 -7.40 5.47
C GLY A 205 10.77 -6.73 5.39
N LEU A 206 11.03 -5.91 4.38
CA LEU A 206 12.33 -5.26 4.17
C LEU A 206 12.46 -4.01 5.04
N SER A 207 13.40 -4.01 5.97
CA SER A 207 13.63 -2.90 6.89
C SER A 207 15.10 -2.65 7.25
N SER A 208 16.04 -3.44 6.74
CA SER A 208 17.47 -3.23 6.97
C SER A 208 18.29 -3.28 5.66
N PRO A 209 19.55 -2.79 5.67
CA PRO A 209 20.47 -2.96 4.55
C PRO A 209 20.72 -4.45 4.22
N GLN A 210 20.70 -5.31 5.24
CA GLN A 210 20.83 -6.76 5.11
C GLN A 210 19.64 -7.36 4.36
N ASP A 211 18.42 -6.91 4.67
CA ASP A 211 17.21 -7.34 3.95
C ASP A 211 17.29 -6.97 2.46
N VAL A 212 17.72 -5.74 2.16
CA VAL A 212 17.91 -5.26 0.79
C VAL A 212 18.98 -6.07 0.06
N ALA A 213 20.11 -6.35 0.71
CA ALA A 213 21.16 -7.19 0.15
C ALA A 213 20.68 -8.64 -0.10
N ALA A 214 19.91 -9.22 0.82
CA ALA A 214 19.39 -10.58 0.72
C ALA A 214 18.46 -10.75 -0.49
N VAL A 215 17.50 -9.84 -0.70
CA VAL A 215 16.59 -9.94 -1.87
C VAL A 215 17.31 -9.68 -3.19
N ARG A 216 18.34 -8.83 -3.19
CA ARG A 216 19.20 -8.63 -4.37
C ARG A 216 20.00 -9.89 -4.71
N ALA A 217 20.57 -10.56 -3.69
CA ALA A 217 21.23 -11.84 -3.87
C ALA A 217 20.27 -12.94 -4.36
N ALA A 218 19.00 -12.88 -3.95
CA ALA A 218 17.94 -13.76 -4.43
C ALA A 218 17.46 -13.44 -5.87
N GLY A 219 17.98 -12.38 -6.49
CA GLY A 219 17.75 -12.04 -7.89
C GLY A 219 16.74 -10.92 -8.15
N ALA A 220 16.28 -10.21 -7.12
CA ALA A 220 15.56 -8.96 -7.33
C ALA A 220 16.52 -7.85 -7.79
N VAL A 221 16.07 -6.98 -8.69
CA VAL A 221 16.87 -5.82 -9.13
C VAL A 221 16.79 -4.67 -8.14
N ALA A 222 15.72 -4.60 -7.35
CA ALA A 222 15.45 -3.55 -6.38
C ALA A 222 14.56 -4.05 -5.23
N ALA A 223 14.52 -3.28 -4.16
CA ALA A 223 13.64 -3.46 -3.01
C ALA A 223 12.63 -2.31 -2.95
N GLN A 224 11.35 -2.63 -2.76
CA GLN A 224 10.31 -1.67 -2.44
C GLN A 224 10.01 -1.70 -0.94
N VAL A 225 10.42 -0.64 -0.25
CA VAL A 225 10.34 -0.51 1.21
C VAL A 225 9.20 0.43 1.59
N GLY A 226 8.36 -0.01 2.53
CA GLY A 226 7.18 0.75 3.01
C GLY A 226 7.29 1.12 4.49
N THR A 227 7.04 0.13 5.37
CA THR A 227 6.95 0.30 6.83
C THR A 227 8.07 1.13 7.44
N ALA A 228 9.32 0.94 7.00
CA ALA A 228 10.48 1.67 7.51
C ALA A 228 10.34 3.20 7.40
N TYR A 229 9.68 3.71 6.35
CA TYR A 229 9.50 5.15 6.13
C TYR A 229 8.36 5.76 6.95
N LEU A 230 7.55 4.98 7.66
CA LEU A 230 6.35 5.49 8.35
C LEU A 230 6.67 6.45 9.50
N LEU A 231 7.91 6.42 10.03
CA LEU A 231 8.35 7.34 11.08
C LEU A 231 9.24 8.50 10.57
N SER A 232 9.55 8.55 9.27
CA SER A 232 10.36 9.64 8.69
C SER A 232 9.69 11.01 8.84
N ALA A 233 10.49 12.08 8.91
CA ALA A 233 9.99 13.45 9.09
C ALA A 233 9.03 13.91 7.97
N GLU A 234 9.21 13.39 6.76
CA GLU A 234 8.43 13.74 5.57
C GLU A 234 7.14 12.92 5.41
N ALA A 235 6.92 11.91 6.26
CA ALA A 235 5.71 11.08 6.23
C ALA A 235 4.56 11.73 7.03
N ASP A 236 3.36 11.70 6.45
CA ASP A 236 2.13 12.23 7.04
C ASP A 236 1.42 11.21 7.96
N THR A 237 2.16 10.22 8.45
CA THR A 237 1.68 9.21 9.41
C THR A 237 1.13 9.90 10.66
N SER A 238 -0.12 9.61 11.04
CA SER A 238 -0.80 10.25 12.17
C SER A 238 -0.08 9.99 13.50
N ARG A 239 -0.28 10.88 14.49
CA ARG A 239 0.30 10.73 15.84
C ARG A 239 -0.08 9.39 16.47
N VAL A 240 -1.33 8.98 16.35
CA VAL A 240 -1.83 7.70 16.87
C VAL A 240 -1.11 6.53 16.20
N HIS A 241 -0.91 6.59 14.88
CA HIS A 241 -0.20 5.54 14.16
C HIS A 241 1.29 5.49 14.49
N ARG A 242 1.97 6.65 14.56
CA ARG A 242 3.37 6.74 15.00
C ARG A 242 3.58 6.17 16.41
N ALA A 243 2.69 6.49 17.34
CA ALA A 243 2.74 5.95 18.71
C ALA A 243 2.57 4.43 18.73
N ALA A 244 1.60 3.89 17.96
CA ALA A 244 1.38 2.45 17.85
C ALA A 244 2.58 1.71 17.24
N LEU A 245 3.19 2.26 16.19
CA LEU A 245 4.40 1.70 15.56
C LEU A 245 5.57 1.64 16.53
N ARG A 246 5.80 2.68 17.34
CA ARG A 246 6.86 2.68 18.36
C ARG A 246 6.62 1.65 19.44
N ALA A 247 5.40 1.62 19.98
CA ALA A 247 5.03 0.66 21.00
C ALA A 247 5.22 -0.78 20.49
N ALA A 248 4.84 -1.04 19.23
CA ALA A 248 5.04 -2.32 18.57
C ALA A 248 6.53 -2.65 18.37
N ALA A 249 7.33 -1.69 17.89
CA ALA A 249 8.77 -1.85 17.67
C ALA A 249 9.53 -2.21 18.96
N GLN A 250 9.05 -1.76 20.13
CA GLN A 250 9.66 -2.08 21.43
C GLN A 250 9.39 -3.51 21.92
N GLN A 251 8.39 -4.22 21.38
CA GLN A 251 8.05 -5.57 21.85
C GLN A 251 9.02 -6.66 21.36
N GLY A 252 9.99 -6.31 20.51
CA GLY A 252 11.02 -7.22 20.02
C GLY A 252 10.50 -8.22 18.96
N PRO A 253 11.41 -9.04 18.40
CA PRO A 253 11.05 -10.06 17.42
C PRO A 253 10.19 -11.18 18.04
N GLY A 254 9.29 -11.77 17.25
CA GLY A 254 8.48 -12.93 17.65
C GLY A 254 7.09 -12.63 18.20
N ALA A 255 6.77 -11.37 18.52
CA ALA A 255 5.39 -10.98 18.83
C ALA A 255 4.54 -10.94 17.54
N THR A 256 3.39 -11.63 17.51
CA THR A 256 2.42 -11.49 16.41
C THR A 256 1.69 -10.15 16.56
N LEU A 257 2.27 -9.09 16.02
CA LEU A 257 1.79 -7.71 16.18
C LEU A 257 0.86 -7.26 15.05
N THR A 258 0.96 -7.89 13.88
CA THR A 258 0.16 -7.55 12.71
C THR A 258 -0.66 -8.75 12.25
N ALA A 259 -1.76 -8.46 11.54
CA ALA A 259 -2.53 -9.48 10.84
C ALA A 259 -3.12 -8.92 9.55
N LEU A 260 -3.46 -9.81 8.62
CA LEU A 260 -4.29 -9.46 7.47
C LEU A 260 -5.73 -9.22 7.92
N THR A 261 -6.30 -8.10 7.49
CA THR A 261 -7.68 -7.75 7.80
C THR A 261 -8.36 -7.10 6.62
N ASN A 262 -9.64 -7.43 6.41
CA ASN A 262 -10.48 -6.74 5.43
C ASN A 262 -11.46 -5.76 6.10
N VAL A 263 -11.56 -5.72 7.44
CA VAL A 263 -12.62 -4.97 8.14
C VAL A 263 -12.57 -3.46 7.88
N PHE A 264 -11.38 -2.89 7.59
CA PHE A 264 -11.23 -1.45 7.34
C PHE A 264 -11.61 -0.99 5.94
N SER A 265 -11.61 -1.91 4.97
CA SER A 265 -11.66 -1.49 3.56
C SER A 265 -12.44 -2.41 2.65
N GLY A 266 -12.69 -3.66 3.05
CA GLY A 266 -13.34 -4.69 2.25
C GLY A 266 -12.36 -5.66 1.59
N ARG A 267 -11.06 -5.37 1.61
CA ARG A 267 -10.01 -6.21 1.03
C ARG A 267 -8.86 -6.44 2.02
N PRO A 268 -8.23 -7.63 2.03
CA PRO A 268 -7.14 -7.91 2.97
C PRO A 268 -6.00 -6.90 2.89
N ALA A 269 -5.66 -6.34 4.03
CA ALA A 269 -4.54 -5.45 4.25
C ALA A 269 -3.87 -5.77 5.59
N ARG A 270 -2.55 -5.72 5.65
CA ARG A 270 -1.81 -5.97 6.88
C ARG A 270 -1.66 -4.69 7.71
N GLY A 271 -2.03 -4.78 8.98
CA GLY A 271 -1.84 -3.71 9.96
C GLY A 271 -1.63 -4.24 11.36
N LEU A 272 -1.20 -3.34 12.26
CA LEU A 272 -1.10 -3.61 13.69
C LEU A 272 -2.48 -4.00 14.24
N LEU A 273 -2.53 -5.09 15.01
CA LEU A 273 -3.75 -5.59 15.64
C LEU A 273 -4.35 -4.55 16.59
N ASN A 274 -5.54 -4.07 16.28
CA ASN A 274 -6.32 -3.20 17.16
C ASN A 274 -7.66 -3.84 17.55
N ARG A 275 -8.45 -3.09 18.32
CA ARG A 275 -9.72 -3.55 18.86
C ARG A 275 -10.70 -3.99 17.76
N LEU A 276 -10.90 -3.18 16.72
CA LEU A 276 -11.82 -3.53 15.64
C LEU A 276 -11.42 -4.84 14.97
N MET A 277 -10.13 -5.03 14.72
CA MET A 277 -9.62 -6.29 14.17
C MET A 277 -9.88 -7.47 15.09
N ARG A 278 -9.74 -7.33 16.41
CA ARG A 278 -9.93 -8.45 17.36
C ARG A 278 -11.40 -8.83 17.54
N GLU A 279 -12.30 -7.86 17.44
CA GLU A 279 -13.71 -8.07 17.73
C GLU A 279 -14.57 -8.35 16.49
N GLN A 280 -14.16 -7.87 15.31
CA GLN A 280 -14.89 -8.05 14.06
C GLN A 280 -14.16 -8.92 13.03
N GLY A 281 -12.92 -9.32 13.31
CA GLY A 281 -12.02 -10.00 12.38
C GLY A 281 -10.88 -10.75 13.11
N PRO A 282 -9.71 -10.97 12.48
CA PRO A 282 -9.12 -10.03 11.52
C PRO A 282 -9.74 -10.07 10.12
N LEU A 283 -10.15 -11.24 9.62
CA LEU A 283 -10.90 -11.37 8.37
C LEU A 283 -12.38 -11.62 8.66
N SER A 284 -13.26 -10.92 7.94
CA SER A 284 -14.71 -10.97 8.15
C SER A 284 -15.45 -11.11 6.82
N PRO A 285 -16.25 -12.16 6.62
CA PRO A 285 -17.09 -12.29 5.42
C PRO A 285 -18.22 -11.26 5.38
N GLU A 286 -18.48 -10.56 6.49
CA GLU A 286 -19.55 -9.55 6.62
C GLU A 286 -19.09 -8.15 6.23
N ALA A 287 -17.77 -7.89 6.17
CA ALA A 287 -17.27 -6.61 5.70
C ALA A 287 -17.71 -6.38 4.23
N PRO A 288 -18.28 -5.21 3.90
CA PRO A 288 -18.62 -4.87 2.52
C PRO A 288 -17.41 -4.96 1.58
N ALA A 289 -17.64 -5.31 0.32
CA ALA A 289 -16.58 -5.43 -0.68
C ALA A 289 -15.77 -4.14 -0.83
N PHE A 290 -14.50 -4.24 -1.21
CA PHE A 290 -13.64 -3.08 -1.33
C PHE A 290 -14.08 -2.12 -2.45
N PRO A 291 -14.09 -0.79 -2.20
CA PRO A 291 -13.60 -0.07 -1.01
C PRO A 291 -14.69 0.29 0.03
N LEU A 292 -15.88 -0.32 -0.05
CA LEU A 292 -17.10 0.14 0.62
C LEU A 292 -17.07 0.03 2.15
N ALA A 293 -16.34 -0.93 2.74
CA ALA A 293 -16.31 -1.10 4.20
C ALA A 293 -15.75 0.11 4.95
N ALA A 294 -14.90 0.92 4.30
CA ALA A 294 -14.28 2.09 4.92
C ALA A 294 -15.29 3.20 5.28
N THR A 295 -16.43 3.25 4.59
CA THR A 295 -17.42 4.33 4.69
C THR A 295 -18.01 4.45 6.09
N ALA A 296 -18.40 3.33 6.69
CA ALA A 296 -19.00 3.29 8.02
C ALA A 296 -17.99 3.55 9.16
N LEU A 297 -16.69 3.48 8.87
CA LEU A 297 -15.63 3.57 9.89
C LEU A 297 -15.09 4.99 10.10
N GLY A 298 -15.35 5.92 9.18
CA GLY A 298 -14.86 7.31 9.26
C GLY A 298 -15.16 7.98 10.60
N PRO A 299 -16.43 8.03 11.04
CA PRO A 299 -16.81 8.63 12.33
C PRO A 299 -16.17 7.93 13.54
N LEU A 300 -16.11 6.60 13.55
CA LEU A 300 -15.48 5.83 14.64
C LEU A 300 -13.98 6.13 14.74
N ARG A 301 -13.30 6.15 13.60
CA ARG A 301 -11.89 6.51 13.51
C ARG A 301 -11.65 7.91 14.04
N GLN A 302 -12.41 8.90 13.57
CA GLN A 302 -12.24 10.28 13.99
C GLN A 302 -12.45 10.46 15.50
N ALA A 303 -13.51 9.87 16.06
CA ALA A 303 -13.81 9.95 17.49
C ALA A 303 -12.74 9.27 18.35
N ALA A 304 -12.29 8.07 17.97
CA ALA A 304 -11.25 7.36 18.71
C ALA A 304 -9.88 8.02 18.60
N GLU A 305 -9.48 8.49 17.42
CA GLU A 305 -8.21 9.23 17.25
C GLU A 305 -8.22 10.54 18.06
N GLY A 306 -9.38 11.22 18.17
CA GLY A 306 -9.56 12.40 19.03
C GLY A 306 -9.32 12.14 20.52
N LEU A 307 -9.48 10.89 20.97
CA LEU A 307 -9.15 10.41 22.31
C LEU A 307 -7.75 9.80 22.40
N GLY A 308 -6.94 9.88 21.32
CA GLY A 308 -5.61 9.26 21.24
C GLY A 308 -5.63 7.74 21.08
N ARG A 309 -6.77 7.13 20.74
CA ARG A 309 -6.96 5.68 20.61
C ARG A 309 -6.90 5.22 19.16
N GLY A 310 -6.14 4.16 18.88
CA GLY A 310 -5.99 3.54 17.56
C GLY A 310 -7.02 2.45 17.22
N ASP A 311 -8.05 2.30 18.05
CA ASP A 311 -8.97 1.15 18.09
C ASP A 311 -9.69 0.87 16.76
N PHE A 312 -9.98 1.93 15.99
CA PHE A 312 -10.67 1.89 14.70
C PHE A 312 -9.83 2.49 13.57
N THR A 313 -8.52 2.61 13.77
CA THR A 313 -7.60 3.20 12.80
C THR A 313 -6.97 2.10 11.93
N PRO A 314 -6.89 2.26 10.60
CA PRO A 314 -6.11 1.37 9.75
C PRO A 314 -4.60 1.60 9.98
N LEU A 315 -4.03 0.92 10.97
CA LEU A 315 -2.63 1.01 11.38
C LEU A 315 -1.73 0.14 10.48
N TRP A 316 -1.67 0.47 9.18
CA TRP A 316 -0.95 -0.33 8.18
C TRP A 316 0.54 -0.44 8.48
N SER A 317 1.01 -1.68 8.59
CA SER A 317 2.38 -2.01 8.91
C SER A 317 2.70 -3.41 8.42
N GLY A 318 3.93 -3.62 7.95
CA GLY A 318 4.47 -4.95 7.69
C GLY A 318 4.85 -5.68 8.97
N GLU A 319 5.29 -6.92 8.83
CA GLU A 319 5.71 -7.77 9.96
C GLU A 319 7.05 -7.36 10.56
N ASN A 320 8.00 -6.89 9.73
CA ASN A 320 9.30 -6.44 10.20
C ASN A 320 9.26 -4.95 10.61
N LEU A 321 9.60 -4.68 11.87
CA LEU A 321 9.62 -3.34 12.49
C LEU A 321 11.04 -2.92 12.90
N GLU A 322 12.08 -3.66 12.52
CA GLU A 322 13.46 -3.43 12.96
C GLU A 322 13.97 -2.03 12.62
N ALA A 323 13.77 -1.54 11.39
CA ALA A 323 14.07 -0.15 11.01
C ALA A 323 13.55 0.88 12.01
N LEU A 324 12.32 0.67 12.51
CA LEU A 324 11.64 1.63 13.38
C LEU A 324 12.25 1.66 14.79
N ARG A 325 13.05 0.65 15.15
CA ARG A 325 13.81 0.60 16.40
C ARG A 325 15.14 1.35 16.27
N GLU A 326 15.78 1.21 15.12
CA GLU A 326 17.15 1.71 14.89
C GLU A 326 17.19 3.18 14.47
N GLN A 327 16.11 3.69 13.85
CA GLN A 327 16.02 5.07 13.39
C GLN A 327 15.17 5.93 14.38
N PRO A 328 15.75 6.96 15.01
CA PRO A 328 14.99 7.90 15.85
C PRO A 328 13.84 8.56 15.07
N GLU A 329 12.76 8.94 15.77
CA GLU A 329 11.70 9.73 15.17
C GLU A 329 12.25 11.02 14.56
N GLY A 330 11.84 11.32 13.33
CA GLY A 330 12.22 12.57 12.66
C GLY A 330 13.52 12.48 11.87
N GLU A 331 14.16 11.31 11.80
CA GLU A 331 15.20 11.09 10.80
C GLU A 331 14.61 11.20 9.38
N GLY A 332 15.28 11.98 8.53
CA GLY A 332 14.78 12.29 7.20
C GLY A 332 14.81 11.05 6.30
N ALA A 333 13.80 10.89 5.46
CA ALA A 333 13.71 9.75 4.55
C ALA A 333 14.93 9.62 3.61
N ALA A 334 15.61 10.72 3.32
CA ALA A 334 16.86 10.70 2.56
C ALA A 334 18.00 9.95 3.28
N ALA A 335 18.11 10.10 4.62
CA ALA A 335 19.09 9.38 5.42
C ALA A 335 18.75 7.89 5.50
N LEU A 336 17.48 7.56 5.78
CA LEU A 336 16.97 6.19 5.75
C LEU A 336 17.22 5.50 4.38
N THR A 337 17.01 6.22 3.27
CA THR A 337 17.26 5.70 1.91
C THR A 337 18.73 5.33 1.72
N ARG A 338 19.66 6.19 2.14
CA ARG A 338 21.10 5.93 2.05
C ARG A 338 21.51 4.75 2.93
N TRP A 339 21.02 4.73 4.17
CA TRP A 339 21.28 3.64 5.10
C TRP A 339 20.82 2.30 4.53
N LEU A 340 19.56 2.20 4.07
CA LEU A 340 19.02 0.99 3.42
C LEU A 340 19.84 0.54 2.19
N ALA A 341 20.48 1.48 1.49
CA ALA A 341 21.37 1.20 0.36
C ALA A 341 22.79 0.77 0.80
N GLY A 342 23.09 0.75 2.09
CA GLY A 342 24.41 0.44 2.65
C GLY A 342 25.43 1.57 2.50
N GLN A 343 24.96 2.82 2.41
CA GLN A 343 25.79 4.04 2.29
C GLN A 343 25.87 4.80 3.61
#